data_AF-A0A645JF33-F1
#
_entry.id   AF-A0A645JF33-F1
#
_cell.length_a   1.000
_cell.length_b   1.000
_cell.length_c   1.000
_cell.angle_alpha   90.00
_cell.angle_beta   90.00
_cell.angle_gamma   90.00
#
_symmetry.space_group_name_H-M   'P 1'
#
loop_
_entity.id
_entity.type
_entity.pdbx_description
1 polymer ?
#
loop_
_entity_poly.entity_id
_entity_poly.type
_entity_poly.pdbx_seq_one_letter_code
_entity_poly.pdbx_strand_id
1 'polypeptide(L)'
;MEADEREAGVRALLNYGHTFGHAVELLSEFQIGHGEAVAIGMCCAGELAVRTGRWTRTENERQTRAVAALGLATKLPANCSVRGMLEAMRRDKKNRDGAVTLILPRKIGAAEIVRDVPDSEIAAALEAMYA
;
A
#
# COMPACT_ATOMS: atom_id res chain seq x y z
N MET A 1 -5.25 4.67 23.08
CA MET A 1 -5.49 5.97 22.43
C MET A 1 -6.86 5.92 21.81
N GLU A 2 -7.85 6.46 22.51
CA GLU A 2 -9.24 6.64 22.04
C GLU A 2 -9.39 8.03 21.43
N ALA A 3 -9.78 8.11 20.15
CA ALA A 3 -10.59 9.17 19.53
C ALA A 3 -10.72 8.92 18.00
N ASP A 4 -11.50 7.90 17.62
CA ASP A 4 -11.66 7.37 16.24
C ASP A 4 -12.83 8.02 15.45
N GLU A 5 -13.01 9.34 15.54
CA GLU A 5 -14.07 10.03 14.77
C GLU A 5 -13.60 11.32 14.06
N ARG A 6 -12.41 11.85 14.39
CA ARG A 6 -11.82 13.04 13.74
C ARG A 6 -10.66 12.73 12.79
N GLU A 7 -10.27 11.46 12.63
CA GLU A 7 -9.16 11.05 11.75
C GLU A 7 -9.54 10.97 10.25
N ALA A 8 -10.82 11.15 9.92
CA ALA A 8 -11.40 10.87 8.60
C ALA A 8 -10.96 11.77 7.43
N GLY A 9 -10.09 12.77 7.65
CA GLY A 9 -9.69 13.73 6.63
C GLY A 9 -8.20 13.66 6.26
N VAL A 10 -7.43 14.63 6.76
CA VAL A 10 -6.03 14.86 6.36
C VAL A 10 -5.07 13.82 6.96
N ARG A 11 -5.36 13.33 8.18
CA ARG A 11 -4.50 12.33 8.84
C ARG A 11 -4.61 10.94 8.22
N ALA A 12 -5.72 10.62 7.57
CA ALA A 12 -5.85 9.39 6.81
C ALA A 12 -4.75 9.26 5.74
N LEU A 13 -4.29 10.39 5.15
CA LEU A 13 -3.21 10.41 4.17
C LEU A 13 -1.84 9.97 4.75
N LEU A 14 -1.63 10.11 6.06
CA LEU A 14 -0.40 9.64 6.74
C LEU A 14 -0.29 8.12 6.68
N ASN A 15 -1.40 7.43 6.47
CA ASN A 15 -1.43 5.98 6.29
C ASN A 15 -1.03 5.54 4.87
N TYR A 16 -0.42 6.40 4.07
CA TYR A 16 0.12 6.02 2.77
C TYR A 16 1.10 4.85 2.92
N GLY A 17 0.92 3.81 2.11
CA GLY A 17 1.69 2.57 2.19
C GLY A 17 1.34 1.62 3.34
N HIS A 18 0.61 2.05 4.37
CA HIS A 18 0.41 1.23 5.59
C HIS A 18 -0.53 0.04 5.39
N THR A 19 -1.58 0.14 4.55
CA THR A 19 -2.47 -1.00 4.30
C THR A 19 -1.72 -2.19 3.71
N PHE A 20 -0.81 -1.93 2.78
CA PHE A 20 0.08 -2.94 2.23
C PHE A 20 1.21 -3.31 3.19
N GLY A 21 1.79 -2.32 3.89
CA GLY A 21 2.88 -2.54 4.85
C GLY A 21 2.48 -3.46 5.99
N HIS A 22 1.32 -3.25 6.62
CA HIS A 22 0.81 -4.13 7.67
C HIS A 22 0.59 -5.56 7.16
N ALA A 23 0.15 -5.73 5.90
CA ALA A 23 0.04 -7.04 5.29
C ALA A 23 1.41 -7.69 5.12
N VAL A 24 2.43 -6.96 4.66
CA VAL A 24 3.81 -7.46 4.57
C VAL A 24 4.36 -7.83 5.95
N GLU A 25 4.16 -7.01 6.98
CA GLU A 25 4.57 -7.32 8.35
C GLU A 25 3.96 -8.64 8.84
N LEU A 26 2.64 -8.81 8.64
CA LEU A 26 1.94 -10.01 9.06
C LEU A 26 2.42 -11.26 8.31
N LEU A 27 2.54 -11.18 6.99
CA LEU A 27 2.95 -12.33 6.15
C LEU A 27 4.44 -12.66 6.27
N SER A 28 5.26 -11.68 6.64
CA SER A 28 6.67 -11.88 6.97
C SER A 28 6.90 -12.36 8.40
N GLU A 29 5.84 -12.64 9.17
CA GLU A 29 5.92 -13.02 10.59
C GLU A 29 6.74 -11.99 11.41
N PHE A 30 6.57 -10.71 11.08
CA PHE A 30 7.27 -9.57 11.67
C PHE A 30 8.79 -9.62 11.56
N GLN A 31 9.33 -10.37 10.59
CA GLN A 31 10.77 -10.36 10.28
C GLN A 31 11.21 -9.10 9.53
N ILE A 32 10.30 -8.47 8.79
CA ILE A 32 10.56 -7.19 8.11
C ILE A 32 10.19 -6.04 9.05
N GLY A 33 11.12 -5.10 9.23
CA GLY A 33 10.90 -3.93 10.09
C GLY A 33 9.81 -3.01 9.53
N HIS A 34 9.09 -2.32 10.43
CA HIS A 34 7.95 -1.48 10.06
C HIS A 34 8.23 -0.48 8.93
N GLY A 35 9.36 0.25 9.01
CA GLY A 35 9.72 1.21 7.99
C GLY A 35 9.97 0.59 6.60
N GLU A 36 10.52 -0.63 6.58
CA GLU A 36 10.77 -1.36 5.33
C GLU A 36 9.46 -1.92 4.76
N ALA A 37 8.58 -2.45 5.61
CA ALA A 37 7.27 -2.90 5.18
C ALA A 37 6.41 -1.75 4.62
N VAL A 38 6.42 -0.58 5.28
CA VAL A 38 5.75 0.63 4.76
C VAL A 38 6.36 1.08 3.44
N ALA A 39 7.69 0.99 3.27
CA ALA A 39 8.34 1.34 2.00
C ALA A 39 7.93 0.43 0.83
N ILE A 40 7.88 -0.88 1.05
CA ILE A 40 7.31 -1.86 0.10
C ILE A 40 5.85 -1.51 -0.17
N GLY A 41 5.10 -1.19 0.88
CA GLY A 41 3.69 -0.83 0.78
C GLY A 41 3.42 0.44 -0.04
N MET A 42 4.29 1.45 0.05
CA MET A 42 4.22 2.65 -0.81
C MET A 42 4.44 2.27 -2.27
N CYS A 43 5.38 1.38 -2.58
CA CYS A 43 5.63 0.91 -3.94
C CYS A 43 4.43 0.12 -4.49
N CYS A 44 3.81 -0.74 -3.67
CA CYS A 44 2.58 -1.46 -4.04
C CYS A 44 1.42 -0.49 -4.31
N ALA A 45 1.22 0.50 -3.45
CA ALA A 45 0.20 1.53 -3.62
C ALA A 45 0.46 2.39 -4.87
N GLY A 46 1.73 2.64 -5.19
CA GLY A 46 2.14 3.34 -6.40
C GLY A 46 1.79 2.57 -7.67
N GLU A 47 2.14 1.27 -7.72
CA GLU A 47 1.79 0.41 -8.86
C GLU A 47 0.27 0.29 -9.04
N LEU A 48 -0.49 0.15 -7.94
CA LEU A 48 -1.96 0.14 -8.00
C LEU A 48 -2.53 1.47 -8.52
N ALA A 49 -1.95 2.59 -8.13
CA ALA A 49 -2.38 3.90 -8.62
C ALA A 49 -2.09 4.08 -10.12
N VAL A 50 -0.98 3.53 -10.63
CA VAL A 50 -0.71 3.48 -12.08
C VAL A 50 -1.75 2.64 -12.80
N ARG A 51 -2.00 1.42 -12.32
CA ARG A 51 -2.95 0.49 -12.95
C ARG A 51 -4.38 1.04 -12.98
N THR A 52 -4.77 1.78 -11.95
CA THR A 52 -6.10 2.39 -11.87
C THR A 52 -6.18 3.81 -12.48
N GLY A 53 -5.15 4.23 -13.24
CA GLY A 53 -5.15 5.51 -13.97
C GLY A 53 -5.08 6.76 -13.08
N ARG A 54 -4.68 6.61 -11.82
CA ARG A 54 -4.58 7.70 -10.84
C ARG A 54 -3.21 8.37 -10.85
N TRP A 55 -2.19 7.63 -11.27
CA TRP A 55 -0.80 8.04 -11.25
C TRP A 55 -0.06 7.66 -12.53
N THR A 56 0.98 8.40 -12.89
CA THR A 56 1.78 8.07 -14.09
C THR A 56 2.88 7.07 -13.75
N ARG A 57 3.26 6.22 -14.72
CA ARG A 57 4.38 5.28 -14.56
C ARG A 57 5.69 6.01 -14.22
N THR A 58 5.94 7.17 -14.83
CA THR A 58 7.13 8.00 -14.56
C THR A 58 7.21 8.48 -13.12
N GLU A 59 6.09 8.89 -12.52
CA GLU A 59 6.08 9.31 -11.12
C GLU A 59 6.21 8.14 -10.16
N ASN A 60 5.59 6.99 -10.47
CA ASN A 60 5.78 5.76 -9.69
C ASN A 60 7.27 5.36 -9.68
N GLU A 61 7.92 5.30 -10.84
CA GLU A 61 9.35 5.03 -10.93
C GLU A 61 10.20 6.03 -10.16
N ARG A 62 9.82 7.32 -10.17
CA ARG A 62 10.53 8.36 -9.40
C ARG A 62 10.42 8.09 -7.90
N GLN A 63 9.26 7.69 -7.40
CA GLN A 63 9.10 7.26 -6.01
C GLN A 63 9.93 6.01 -5.71
N THR A 64 9.81 4.97 -6.54
CA THR A 64 10.54 3.70 -6.36
C THR A 64 12.05 3.93 -6.32
N ARG A 65 12.58 4.79 -7.21
CA ARG A 65 14.00 5.17 -7.19
C ARG A 65 14.39 5.90 -5.91
N ALA A 66 13.53 6.79 -5.38
CA ALA A 66 13.80 7.49 -4.13
C ALA A 66 13.83 6.52 -2.93
N VAL A 67 12.91 5.56 -2.88
CA VAL A 67 12.90 4.49 -1.87
C VAL A 67 14.15 3.63 -1.97
N ALA A 68 14.51 3.18 -3.18
CA ALA A 68 15.71 2.39 -3.40
C ALA A 68 17.01 3.13 -3.03
N ALA A 69 17.07 4.44 -3.27
CA ALA A 69 18.23 5.28 -2.89
C ALA A 69 18.44 5.36 -1.37
N LEU A 70 17.40 5.08 -0.57
CA LEU A 70 17.49 4.98 0.89
C LEU A 70 17.92 3.57 1.36
N GLY A 71 18.19 2.64 0.44
CA GLY A 71 18.55 1.26 0.75
C GLY A 71 17.37 0.39 1.21
N LEU A 72 16.13 0.84 0.98
CA LEU A 72 14.93 0.13 1.38
C LEU A 72 14.44 -0.81 0.27
N ALA A 73 13.82 -1.92 0.66
CA ALA A 73 13.19 -2.84 -0.26
C ALA A 73 12.04 -2.18 -1.03
N THR A 74 11.97 -2.47 -2.33
CA THR A 74 10.93 -1.95 -3.24
C THR A 74 10.05 -3.04 -3.84
N LYS A 75 10.29 -4.30 -3.46
CA LYS A 75 9.64 -5.50 -3.99
C LYS A 75 9.04 -6.32 -2.86
N LEU A 76 7.97 -7.05 -3.15
CA LEU A 76 7.38 -7.97 -2.20
C LEU A 76 8.32 -9.17 -1.99
N PRO A 77 8.51 -9.63 -0.74
CA PRO A 77 9.27 -10.83 -0.47
C PRO A 77 8.48 -12.07 -0.92
N ALA A 78 9.19 -13.13 -1.32
CA ALA A 78 8.60 -14.32 -1.93
C ALA A 78 7.60 -15.08 -1.02
N ASN A 79 7.74 -14.94 0.30
CA ASN A 79 6.83 -15.52 1.29
C ASN A 79 5.50 -14.75 1.41
N CYS A 80 5.41 -13.52 0.92
CA CYS A 80 4.18 -12.75 0.94
C CYS A 80 3.29 -13.11 -0.26
N SER A 81 2.51 -14.19 -0.20
CA SER A 81 1.60 -14.58 -1.30
C SER A 81 0.50 -13.53 -1.58
N VAL A 82 0.10 -13.36 -2.84
CA VAL A 82 -0.97 -12.41 -3.24
C VAL A 82 -2.27 -12.66 -2.50
N ARG A 83 -2.67 -13.93 -2.37
CA ARG A 83 -3.88 -14.30 -1.64
C ARG A 83 -3.80 -13.88 -0.17
N GLY A 84 -2.69 -14.19 0.50
CA GLY A 84 -2.52 -13.81 1.90
C GLY A 84 -2.46 -12.29 2.09
N MET A 85 -1.82 -11.57 1.17
CA MET A 85 -1.81 -10.10 1.15
C MET A 85 -3.23 -9.53 1.08
N LEU A 86 -4.07 -10.02 0.16
CA LEU A 86 -5.48 -9.60 0.05
C LEU A 86 -6.27 -9.90 1.32
N GLU A 87 -6.12 -11.10 1.88
CA GLU A 87 -6.79 -11.49 3.12
C GLU A 87 -6.37 -10.62 4.31
N ALA A 88 -5.08 -10.30 4.42
CA ALA A 88 -4.55 -9.43 5.45
C ALA A 88 -5.07 -7.99 5.30
N MET A 89 -5.05 -7.45 4.08
CA MET A 89 -5.58 -6.11 3.78
C MET A 89 -7.08 -6.01 4.08
N ARG A 90 -7.86 -7.08 3.87
CA ARG A 90 -9.30 -7.14 4.21
C ARG A 90 -9.57 -7.10 5.72
N ARG A 91 -8.61 -7.52 6.54
CA ARG A 91 -8.72 -7.49 8.02
C ARG A 91 -8.29 -6.15 8.62
N ASP A 92 -7.74 -5.24 7.83
CA ASP A 92 -7.34 -3.92 8.33
C ASP A 92 -8.57 -3.16 8.86
N LYS A 93 -8.42 -2.58 10.06
CA LYS A 93 -9.50 -1.89 10.79
C LYS A 93 -10.05 -0.68 10.06
N LYS A 94 -9.36 -0.19 9.02
CA LYS A 94 -9.79 0.94 8.18
C LYS A 94 -10.87 0.58 7.17
N ASN A 95 -11.19 -0.71 7.03
CA ASN A 95 -12.20 -1.16 6.07
C ASN A 95 -13.59 -0.82 6.59
N ARG A 96 -14.37 -0.11 5.76
CA ARG A 96 -15.78 0.17 6.00
C ARG A 96 -16.60 -0.61 4.99
N ASP A 97 -17.70 -1.21 5.45
CA ASP A 97 -18.70 -1.88 4.61
C ASP A 97 -18.12 -3.00 3.70
N GLY A 98 -17.05 -3.66 4.14
CA GLY A 98 -16.43 -4.79 3.41
C GLY A 98 -15.49 -4.39 2.27
N ALA A 99 -15.31 -3.08 2.02
CA ALA A 99 -14.37 -2.56 1.02
C ALA A 99 -13.04 -2.16 1.66
N VAL A 100 -11.94 -2.44 0.95
CA VAL A 100 -10.60 -2.05 1.41
C VAL A 100 -10.41 -0.55 1.25
N THR A 101 -10.11 0.15 2.34
CA THR A 101 -9.77 1.57 2.28
C THR A 101 -8.27 1.72 1.97
N LEU A 102 -7.96 2.34 0.84
CA LEU A 102 -6.60 2.54 0.36
C LEU A 102 -6.27 4.02 0.26
N ILE A 103 -5.01 4.37 0.53
CA ILE A 103 -4.47 5.70 0.25
C ILE A 103 -3.65 5.59 -1.02
N LEU A 104 -4.13 6.20 -2.11
CA LEU A 104 -3.46 6.15 -3.39
C LEU A 104 -2.94 7.53 -3.81
N PRO A 105 -1.72 7.61 -4.35
CA PRO A 105 -1.12 8.83 -4.85
C PRO A 105 -1.79 9.30 -6.14
N ARG A 106 -1.87 10.62 -6.30
CA ARG A 106 -2.40 11.29 -7.51
C ARG A 106 -1.33 12.07 -8.25
N LYS A 107 -0.42 12.67 -7.49
CA LYS A 107 0.80 13.33 -7.95
C LYS A 107 1.78 13.36 -6.79
N ILE A 108 3.05 13.65 -7.07
CA ILE A 108 4.02 13.89 -6.01
C ILE A 108 3.53 15.02 -5.09
N GLY A 109 3.41 14.72 -3.80
CA GLY A 109 2.89 15.64 -2.78
C GLY A 109 1.36 15.64 -2.61
N ALA A 110 0.61 14.77 -3.30
CA ALA A 110 -0.83 14.62 -3.08
C ALA A 110 -1.30 13.17 -3.23
N ALA A 111 -2.14 12.73 -2.28
CA ALA A 111 -2.80 11.43 -2.28
C ALA A 111 -4.29 11.60 -1.97
N GLU A 112 -5.07 10.58 -2.31
CA GLU A 112 -6.50 10.53 -2.05
C GLU A 112 -6.88 9.22 -1.36
N ILE A 113 -7.98 9.25 -0.60
CA ILE A 113 -8.58 8.05 -0.04
C ILE A 113 -9.42 7.40 -1.14
N VAL A 114 -9.08 6.17 -1.49
CA VAL A 114 -9.78 5.37 -2.50
C VAL A 114 -10.44 4.19 -1.81
N ARG A 115 -11.70 3.98 -2.15
CA ARG A 115 -12.50 2.83 -1.74
C ARG A 115 -12.95 2.06 -2.98
N ASP A 116 -13.43 0.85 -2.79
CA ASP A 116 -14.05 0.03 -3.83
C ASP A 116 -13.12 -0.31 -5.01
N VAL A 117 -11.80 -0.44 -4.75
CA VAL A 117 -10.88 -1.00 -5.74
C VAL A 117 -11.13 -2.51 -5.84
N PRO A 118 -11.40 -3.05 -7.04
CA PRO A 118 -11.61 -4.48 -7.21
C PRO A 118 -10.39 -5.30 -6.76
N ASP A 119 -10.63 -6.41 -6.06
CA ASP A 119 -9.56 -7.33 -5.65
C ASP A 119 -8.69 -7.79 -6.82
N SER A 120 -9.25 -7.91 -8.02
CA SER A 120 -8.50 -8.25 -9.24
C SER A 120 -7.44 -7.20 -9.58
N GLU A 121 -7.73 -5.91 -9.35
CA GLU A 121 -6.78 -4.83 -9.59
C GLU A 121 -5.69 -4.79 -8.51
N ILE A 122 -6.07 -5.05 -7.26
CA ILE A 122 -5.13 -5.15 -6.14
C ILE A 122 -4.21 -6.36 -6.36
N ALA A 123 -4.76 -7.52 -6.71
CA ALA A 123 -4.03 -8.74 -7.01
C ALA A 123 -3.02 -8.51 -8.14
N ALA A 124 -3.47 -7.95 -9.27
CA ALA A 124 -2.58 -7.70 -10.39
C ALA A 124 -1.51 -6.63 -10.10
N ALA A 125 -1.78 -5.68 -9.20
CA ALA A 125 -0.74 -4.78 -8.70
C ALA A 125 0.29 -5.54 -7.85
N LEU A 126 -0.15 -6.41 -6.93
CA LEU A 126 0.73 -7.24 -6.10
C LEU A 126 1.59 -8.19 -6.95
N GLU A 127 1.02 -8.83 -7.98
CA GLU A 127 1.75 -9.69 -8.91
C GLU A 127 2.91 -8.95 -9.61
N ALA A 128 2.71 -7.68 -9.98
CA ALA A 128 3.76 -6.85 -10.58
C ALA A 128 4.88 -6.44 -9.59
N MET A 129 4.65 -6.65 -8.29
CA MET A 129 5.57 -6.27 -7.21
C MET A 129 6.50 -7.40 -6.77
N TYR A 130 6.36 -8.62 -7.28
CA TYR A 130 7.39 -9.65 -7.10
C TYR A 130 8.63 -9.34 -7.95
N ALA A 131 9.76 -9.91 -7.53
CA ALA A 131 11.04 -9.87 -8.25
C ALA A 131 11.11 -10.98 -9.29
#